data_AF-A0A356HML2-F1
#
_entry.id   AF-A0A356HML2-F1
#
_cell.length_a   1.000
_cell.length_b   1.000
_cell.length_c   1.000
_cell.angle_alpha   90.00
_cell.angle_beta   90.00
_cell.angle_gamma   90.00
#
_symmetry.space_group_name_H-M   'P 1'
#
loop_
_entity.id
_entity.type
_entity.pdbx_description
1 polymer ?
#
loop_
_entity_poly.entity_id
_entity_poly.type
_entity_poly.pdbx_seq_one_letter_code
_entity_poly.pdbx_strand_id
1 'polypeptide(L)'
;MDTIIKASDGWVPELGAASDRGLWKSTMAAANQALEAAKGMQAAVSQSLKLQRKITALRDELHRMEAERDLYRDLHSRTVDELNHTLDLSPDEWQRLRAENETLQIRHRAYKLLVQHYARNGLAIEPAVFAEQRSRVQQHILFQRRKGIPVSVITADDIAFLVR
;
A
#
# COMPACT_ATOMS: atom_id res chain seq x y z
N MET A 1 -99.42 24.47 -65.60
CA MET A 1 -99.36 25.87 -65.11
C MET A 1 -99.15 25.77 -63.61
N ASP A 2 -97.90 25.73 -63.15
CA ASP A 2 -97.08 26.92 -62.89
C ASP A 2 -97.71 27.73 -61.74
N THR A 3 -97.08 27.99 -60.60
CA THR A 3 -95.64 28.20 -60.38
C THR A 3 -95.32 28.37 -58.88
N ILE A 4 -94.10 27.97 -58.53
CA ILE A 4 -93.15 28.64 -57.60
C ILE A 4 -93.27 28.42 -56.07
N ILE A 5 -92.25 27.69 -55.63
CA ILE A 5 -91.61 27.56 -54.33
C ILE A 5 -91.35 28.92 -53.65
N LYS A 6 -91.61 29.03 -52.35
CA LYS A 6 -90.83 29.91 -51.47
C LYS A 6 -90.65 29.27 -50.09
N ALA A 7 -89.43 28.88 -49.81
CA ALA A 7 -88.95 28.48 -48.49
C ALA A 7 -88.99 29.69 -47.54
N SER A 8 -89.47 29.47 -46.32
CA SER A 8 -89.11 30.32 -45.18
C SER A 8 -88.47 29.42 -44.13
N ASP A 9 -87.15 29.37 -44.20
CA ASP A 9 -86.27 28.78 -43.20
C ASP A 9 -86.57 29.34 -41.81
N GLY A 10 -86.96 28.45 -40.92
CA GLY A 10 -86.90 28.64 -39.48
C GLY A 10 -86.04 27.54 -38.86
N TRP A 11 -84.90 27.23 -39.47
CA TRP A 11 -83.89 26.34 -38.90
C TRP A 11 -83.20 27.05 -37.74
N VAL A 12 -83.33 26.48 -36.54
CA VAL A 12 -82.49 26.76 -35.38
C VAL A 12 -81.05 26.34 -35.70
N PRO A 13 -80.04 27.21 -35.54
CA PRO A 13 -78.67 26.74 -35.49
C PRO A 13 -77.94 27.37 -34.29
N GLU A 14 -78.26 26.93 -33.07
CA GLU A 14 -77.37 27.14 -31.91
C GLU A 14 -76.58 25.88 -31.51
N LEU A 15 -76.55 24.84 -32.35
CA LEU A 15 -75.82 23.60 -32.05
C LEU A 15 -74.53 23.42 -32.86
N GLY A 16 -74.33 24.15 -33.97
CA GLY A 16 -73.09 24.07 -34.78
C GLY A 16 -71.93 24.92 -34.26
N ALA A 17 -72.20 26.16 -33.83
CA ALA A 17 -71.15 27.09 -33.40
C ALA A 17 -70.57 26.77 -32.00
N ALA A 18 -71.33 26.06 -31.15
CA ALA A 18 -70.87 25.61 -29.84
C ALA A 18 -69.98 24.34 -29.94
N SER A 19 -70.31 23.44 -30.87
CA SER A 19 -69.53 22.21 -31.14
C SER A 19 -68.16 22.53 -31.75
N ASP A 20 -68.10 23.37 -32.79
CA ASP A 20 -66.83 23.78 -33.41
C ASP A 20 -65.94 24.59 -32.46
N ARG A 21 -66.54 25.43 -31.61
CA ARG A 21 -65.81 26.18 -30.57
C ARG A 21 -65.31 25.26 -29.44
N GLY A 22 -66.02 24.17 -29.14
CA GLY A 22 -65.60 23.13 -28.20
C GLY A 22 -64.48 22.26 -28.76
N LEU A 23 -64.56 21.89 -30.04
CA LEU A 23 -63.51 21.17 -30.78
C LEU A 23 -62.22 21.98 -30.81
N TRP A 24 -62.28 23.27 -31.18
CA TRP A 24 -61.11 24.16 -31.18
C TRP A 24 -60.48 24.34 -29.79
N LYS A 25 -61.29 24.44 -28.73
CA LYS A 25 -60.77 24.49 -27.36
C LYS A 25 -60.11 23.18 -26.96
N SER A 26 -60.68 22.05 -27.35
CA SER A 26 -60.12 20.72 -27.05
C SER A 26 -58.80 20.46 -27.80
N THR A 27 -58.70 20.85 -29.07
CA THR A 27 -57.46 20.74 -29.86
C THR A 27 -56.38 21.70 -29.36
N MET A 28 -56.74 22.93 -28.98
CA MET A 28 -55.80 23.88 -28.37
C MET A 28 -55.28 23.36 -27.01
N ALA A 29 -56.16 22.76 -26.19
CA ALA A 29 -55.76 22.15 -24.93
C ALA A 29 -54.83 20.94 -25.14
N ALA A 30 -55.14 20.07 -26.11
CA ALA A 30 -54.29 18.94 -26.48
C ALA A 30 -52.92 19.39 -27.02
N ALA A 31 -52.88 20.43 -27.85
CA ALA A 31 -51.64 21.01 -28.36
C ALA A 31 -50.80 21.61 -27.22
N ASN A 32 -51.43 22.31 -26.26
CA ASN A 32 -50.73 22.86 -25.11
C ASN A 32 -50.17 21.75 -24.19
N GLN A 33 -50.94 20.67 -23.98
CA GLN A 33 -50.50 19.51 -23.23
C GLN A 33 -49.34 18.78 -23.93
N ALA A 34 -49.40 18.63 -25.26
CA ALA A 34 -48.31 18.06 -26.05
C ALA A 34 -47.03 18.92 -25.98
N LEU A 35 -47.18 20.25 -25.96
CA LEU A 35 -46.05 21.18 -25.86
C LEU A 35 -45.40 21.14 -24.46
N GLU A 36 -46.19 21.04 -23.39
CA GLU A 36 -45.65 20.84 -22.04
C GLU A 36 -44.99 19.46 -21.87
N ALA A 37 -45.57 18.40 -22.47
CA ALA A 37 -44.93 17.09 -22.52
C ALA A 37 -43.60 17.13 -23.31
N ALA A 38 -43.54 17.87 -24.42
CA ALA A 38 -42.31 18.06 -25.19
C ALA A 38 -41.23 18.81 -24.40
N LYS A 39 -41.60 19.85 -23.64
CA LYS A 39 -40.68 20.55 -22.72
C LYS A 39 -40.16 19.61 -21.62
N GLY A 40 -41.04 18.79 -21.04
CA GLY A 40 -40.68 17.78 -20.06
C GLY A 40 -39.69 16.75 -20.62
N MET A 41 -39.93 16.26 -21.83
CA MET A 41 -39.01 15.37 -22.54
C MET A 41 -37.67 16.05 -22.84
N GLN A 42 -37.66 17.30 -23.29
CA GLN A 42 -36.43 18.05 -23.53
C GLN A 42 -35.59 18.22 -22.26
N ALA A 43 -36.24 18.52 -21.12
CA ALA A 43 -35.57 18.60 -19.83
C ALA A 43 -34.97 17.25 -19.42
N ALA A 44 -35.72 16.15 -19.54
CA ALA A 44 -35.26 14.81 -19.23
C ALA A 44 -34.07 14.36 -20.12
N VAL A 45 -34.13 14.63 -21.42
CA VAL A 45 -33.02 14.36 -22.35
C VAL A 45 -31.78 15.18 -21.98
N SER A 46 -31.95 16.46 -21.64
CA SER A 46 -30.81 17.30 -21.21
C SER A 46 -30.15 16.78 -19.93
N GLN A 47 -30.94 16.27 -18.98
CA GLN A 47 -30.44 15.66 -17.76
C GLN A 47 -29.74 14.33 -18.05
N SER A 48 -30.32 13.49 -18.92
CA SER A 48 -29.72 12.23 -19.36
C SER A 48 -28.36 12.47 -20.02
N LEU A 49 -28.24 13.44 -20.92
CA LEU A 49 -26.97 13.81 -21.55
C LEU A 49 -25.92 14.30 -20.54
N LYS A 50 -26.33 15.08 -19.52
CA LYS A 50 -25.43 15.50 -18.43
C LYS A 50 -24.93 14.29 -17.62
N LEU A 51 -25.81 13.33 -17.31
CA LEU A 51 -25.44 12.12 -16.59
C LEU A 51 -24.52 11.24 -17.42
N GLN A 52 -24.78 11.07 -18.72
CA GLN A 52 -23.90 10.33 -19.63
C GLN A 52 -22.50 10.92 -19.67
N ARG A 53 -22.35 12.25 -19.76
CA ARG A 53 -21.05 12.93 -19.71
C ARG A 53 -20.32 12.72 -18.38
N LYS A 54 -21.05 12.71 -17.26
CA LYS A 54 -20.47 12.41 -15.95
C LYS A 54 -20.00 10.95 -15.85
N ILE A 55 -20.80 10.01 -16.37
CA ILE A 55 -20.45 8.59 -16.39
C ILE A 55 -19.18 8.36 -17.21
N THR A 56 -19.05 9.00 -18.38
CA THR A 56 -17.82 8.88 -19.18
C THR A 56 -16.62 9.46 -18.44
N ALA A 57 -16.76 10.65 -17.83
CA ALA A 57 -15.65 11.25 -17.07
C ALA A 57 -15.19 10.40 -15.87
N LEU A 58 -16.15 9.81 -15.14
CA LEU A 58 -15.85 8.92 -14.01
C LEU A 58 -15.19 7.61 -14.47
N ARG A 59 -15.55 7.08 -15.64
CA ARG A 59 -14.88 5.92 -16.23
C ARG A 59 -13.43 6.24 -16.61
N ASP A 60 -13.20 7.39 -17.22
CA ASP A 60 -11.85 7.83 -17.59
C ASP A 60 -10.97 8.08 -16.35
N GLU A 61 -11.57 8.58 -15.26
CA GLU A 61 -10.88 8.71 -13.98
C GLU A 61 -10.60 7.35 -13.34
N LEU A 62 -11.56 6.42 -13.34
CA LEU A 62 -11.36 5.07 -12.83
C LEU A 62 -10.21 4.37 -13.57
N HIS A 63 -10.18 4.43 -14.90
CA HIS A 63 -9.10 3.81 -15.68
C HIS A 63 -7.73 4.43 -15.40
N ARG A 64 -7.66 5.74 -15.16
CA ARG A 64 -6.40 6.39 -14.74
C ARG A 64 -5.95 5.90 -13.37
N MET A 65 -6.86 5.84 -12.40
CA MET A 65 -6.56 5.35 -11.05
C MET A 65 -6.15 3.87 -11.04
N GLU A 66 -6.77 3.05 -11.89
CA GLU A 66 -6.39 1.64 -12.08
C GLU A 66 -4.97 1.51 -12.65
N ALA A 67 -4.63 2.30 -13.66
CA ALA A 67 -3.28 2.33 -14.22
C ALA A 67 -2.23 2.80 -13.21
N GLU A 68 -2.54 3.81 -12.39
CA GLU A 68 -1.66 4.27 -11.31
C GLU A 68 -1.49 3.19 -10.23
N ARG A 69 -2.57 2.51 -9.84
CA ARG A 69 -2.51 1.39 -8.89
C ARG A 69 -1.60 0.29 -9.40
N ASP A 70 -1.73 -0.07 -10.67
CA ASP A 70 -0.94 -1.14 -11.27
C ASP A 70 0.55 -0.74 -11.36
N LEU A 71 0.84 0.52 -11.68
CA LEU A 71 2.20 1.08 -11.59
C LEU A 71 2.77 0.97 -10.17
N TYR A 72 2.01 1.39 -9.16
CA TYR A 72 2.47 1.32 -7.77
C TYR A 72 2.66 -0.12 -7.28
N ARG A 73 1.81 -1.05 -7.73
CA ARG A 73 1.95 -2.47 -7.45
C ARG A 73 3.24 -3.03 -8.03
N ASP A 74 3.56 -2.70 -9.27
CA ASP A 74 4.80 -3.13 -9.93
C ASP A 74 6.04 -2.49 -9.29
N LEU A 75 5.95 -1.22 -8.89
CA LEU A 75 7.02 -0.56 -8.15
C LEU A 75 7.24 -1.24 -6.80
N HIS A 76 6.15 -1.54 -6.09
CA HIS A 76 6.22 -2.21 -4.80
C HIS A 76 6.87 -3.59 -4.92
N SER A 77 6.47 -4.42 -5.90
CA SER A 77 7.09 -5.73 -6.09
C SER A 77 8.59 -5.62 -6.35
N ARG A 78 9.02 -4.69 -7.21
CA ARG A 78 10.45 -4.44 -7.46
C ARG A 78 11.20 -4.02 -6.20
N THR A 79 10.64 -3.10 -5.42
CA THR A 79 11.28 -2.67 -4.16
C THR A 79 11.38 -3.79 -3.13
N VAL A 80 10.37 -4.67 -3.06
CA VAL A 80 10.40 -5.85 -2.18
C VAL A 80 11.47 -6.84 -2.64
N ASP A 81 11.57 -7.09 -3.94
CA ASP A 81 12.60 -7.97 -4.50
C ASP A 81 14.01 -7.42 -4.27
N GLU A 82 14.23 -6.11 -4.45
CA GLU A 82 15.50 -5.44 -4.13
C GLU A 82 15.84 -5.52 -2.63
N LEU A 83 14.85 -5.32 -1.75
CA LEU A 83 15.02 -5.46 -0.30
C LEU A 83 15.37 -6.89 0.07
N ASN A 84 14.71 -7.89 -0.49
CA ASN A 84 15.03 -9.29 -0.25
C ASN A 84 16.43 -9.62 -0.76
N HIS A 85 16.80 -9.14 -1.95
CA HIS A 85 18.15 -9.36 -2.49
C HIS A 85 19.26 -8.74 -1.64
N THR A 86 19.04 -7.52 -1.11
CA THR A 86 19.98 -6.88 -0.19
C THR A 86 20.04 -7.60 1.15
N LEU A 87 18.91 -8.09 1.67
CA LEU A 87 18.84 -8.92 2.86
C LEU A 87 19.52 -10.28 2.68
N ASP A 88 19.52 -10.83 1.46
CA ASP A 88 20.14 -12.12 1.08
C ASP A 88 21.65 -12.01 0.79
N LEU A 89 22.17 -10.83 0.43
CA LEU A 89 23.62 -10.54 0.47
C LEU A 89 24.11 -10.31 1.91
N SER A 90 23.23 -9.81 2.76
CA SER A 90 23.50 -9.52 4.16
C SER A 90 23.81 -10.72 5.07
N PRO A 91 23.22 -11.93 4.94
CA PRO A 91 23.28 -12.94 5.98
C PRO A 91 24.67 -13.58 6.08
N ASP A 92 25.36 -13.75 4.95
CA ASP A 92 26.75 -14.23 4.92
C ASP A 92 27.70 -13.18 5.51
N GLU A 93 27.51 -11.90 5.17
CA GLU A 93 28.25 -10.80 5.76
C GLU A 93 27.97 -10.68 7.28
N TRP A 94 26.72 -10.83 7.71
CA TRP A 94 26.33 -10.86 9.12
C TRP A 94 26.95 -12.03 9.86
N GLN A 95 26.94 -13.23 9.27
CA GLN A 95 27.58 -14.41 9.85
C GLN A 95 29.09 -14.21 9.98
N ARG A 96 29.72 -13.67 8.93
CA ARG A 96 31.14 -13.33 8.94
C ARG A 96 31.47 -12.30 10.02
N LEU A 97 30.75 -11.17 10.05
CA LEU A 97 30.94 -10.12 11.05
C LEU A 97 30.70 -10.64 12.48
N ARG A 98 29.70 -11.51 12.67
CA ARG A 98 29.46 -12.17 13.96
C ARG A 98 30.64 -13.06 14.35
N ALA A 99 31.15 -13.91 13.44
CA ALA A 99 32.31 -14.75 13.70
C ALA A 99 33.58 -13.93 13.98
N GLU A 100 33.78 -12.81 13.27
CA GLU A 100 34.89 -11.88 13.50
C GLU A 100 34.77 -11.20 14.88
N ASN A 101 33.57 -10.72 15.24
CA ASN A 101 33.31 -10.12 16.55
C ASN A 101 33.54 -11.10 17.69
N GLU A 102 33.05 -12.33 17.57
CA GLU A 102 33.26 -13.39 18.54
C GLU A 102 34.74 -13.72 18.72
N THR A 103 35.48 -13.81 17.62
CA THR A 103 36.92 -14.02 17.64
C THR A 103 37.63 -12.89 18.37
N LEU A 104 37.22 -11.63 18.13
CA LEU A 104 37.78 -10.47 18.79
C LEU A 104 37.49 -10.46 20.29
N GLN A 105 36.26 -10.80 20.70
CA GLN A 105 35.87 -10.91 22.11
C GLN A 105 36.72 -11.94 22.86
N ILE A 106 36.94 -13.11 22.25
CA ILE A 106 37.78 -14.18 22.82
C ILE A 106 39.23 -13.70 22.98
N ARG A 107 39.80 -13.08 21.94
CA ARG A 107 41.16 -12.53 22.02
C ARG A 107 41.28 -11.48 23.12
N HIS A 108 40.37 -10.49 23.11
CA HIS A 108 40.34 -9.43 24.11
C HIS A 108 40.23 -9.98 25.53
N ARG A 109 39.35 -10.96 25.75
CA ARG A 109 39.20 -11.58 27.06
C ARG A 109 40.47 -12.30 27.50
N ALA A 110 41.11 -13.06 26.61
CA ALA A 110 42.36 -13.75 26.91
C ALA A 110 43.46 -12.76 27.35
N TYR A 111 43.63 -11.65 26.61
CA TYR A 111 44.56 -10.60 26.99
C TYR A 111 44.24 -10.02 28.36
N LYS A 112 42.98 -9.65 28.60
CA LYS A 112 42.55 -9.07 29.88
C LYS A 112 42.82 -10.01 31.05
N LEU A 113 42.51 -11.30 30.90
CA LEU A 113 42.72 -12.29 31.95
C LEU A 113 44.21 -12.52 32.25
N LEU A 114 45.04 -12.59 31.21
CA LEU A 114 46.50 -12.69 31.40
C LEU A 114 47.04 -11.47 32.11
N VAL A 115 46.73 -10.26 31.65
CA VAL A 115 47.19 -9.03 32.30
C VAL A 115 46.76 -8.98 33.77
N GLN A 116 45.51 -9.37 34.06
CA GLN A 116 45.02 -9.48 35.45
C GLN A 116 45.80 -10.50 36.27
N HIS A 117 46.15 -11.65 35.69
CA HIS A 117 46.95 -12.68 36.35
C HIS A 117 48.38 -12.19 36.66
N TYR A 118 49.06 -11.60 35.67
CA TYR A 118 50.40 -11.05 35.85
C TYR A 118 50.42 -9.94 36.91
N ALA A 119 49.42 -9.04 36.87
CA ALA A 119 49.29 -7.96 37.85
C ALA A 119 49.05 -8.48 39.28
N ARG A 120 48.18 -9.50 39.45
CA ARG A 120 47.91 -10.13 40.75
C ARG A 120 49.15 -10.81 41.36
N ASN A 121 50.00 -11.40 40.51
CA ASN A 121 51.16 -12.17 40.96
C ASN A 121 52.48 -11.38 40.94
N GLY A 122 52.46 -10.10 40.54
CA GLY A 122 53.66 -9.27 40.46
C GLY A 122 54.72 -9.79 39.46
N LEU A 123 54.28 -10.50 38.42
CA LEU A 123 55.18 -11.12 37.44
C LEU A 123 55.56 -10.15 36.33
N ALA A 124 56.81 -10.22 35.88
CA ALA A 124 57.26 -9.51 34.67
C ALA A 124 56.71 -10.20 33.42
N ILE A 125 56.24 -9.41 32.44
CA ILE A 125 55.72 -9.94 31.18
C ILE A 125 56.89 -10.22 30.24
N GLU A 126 57.19 -11.51 30.04
CA GLU A 126 58.10 -11.97 28.99
C GLU A 126 57.30 -12.24 27.70
N PRO A 127 57.63 -11.60 26.57
CA PRO A 127 56.77 -11.64 25.37
C PRO A 127 56.52 -13.04 24.77
N ALA A 128 57.53 -13.94 24.77
CA ALA A 128 57.39 -15.26 24.17
C ALA A 128 56.45 -16.16 24.97
N VAL A 129 56.67 -16.23 26.29
CA VAL A 129 55.83 -16.94 27.26
C VAL A 129 54.42 -16.37 27.26
N PHE A 130 54.27 -15.04 27.23
CA PHE A 130 52.95 -14.40 27.18
C PHE A 130 52.17 -14.80 25.92
N ALA A 131 52.83 -14.88 24.76
CA ALA A 131 52.18 -15.29 23.50
C ALA A 131 51.70 -16.75 23.53
N GLU A 132 52.49 -17.64 24.13
CA GLU A 132 52.13 -19.05 24.31
C GLU A 132 50.95 -19.22 25.29
N GLN A 133 51.04 -18.58 26.47
CA GLN A 133 49.97 -18.58 27.46
C GLN A 133 48.68 -17.98 26.89
N ARG A 134 48.77 -16.94 26.05
CA ARG A 134 47.60 -16.37 25.36
C ARG A 134 46.92 -17.40 24.46
N SER A 135 47.68 -18.21 23.73
CA SER A 135 47.12 -19.28 22.90
C SER A 135 46.39 -20.32 23.75
N ARG A 136 47.00 -20.78 24.85
CA ARG A 136 46.39 -21.73 25.80
C ARG A 136 45.10 -21.18 26.42
N VAL A 137 45.12 -19.92 26.86
CA VAL A 137 43.94 -19.24 27.43
C VAL A 137 42.83 -19.07 26.39
N GLN A 138 43.15 -18.72 25.15
CA GLN A 138 42.16 -18.63 24.06
C GLN A 138 41.48 -19.98 23.80
N GLN A 139 42.26 -21.07 23.75
CA GLN A 139 41.72 -22.42 23.59
C GLN A 139 40.82 -22.82 24.76
N HIS A 140 41.20 -22.45 25.99
CA HIS A 140 40.37 -22.69 27.17
C HIS A 140 39.05 -21.90 27.11
N ILE A 141 39.09 -20.61 26.75
CA ILE A 141 37.87 -19.79 26.59
C ILE A 141 36.94 -20.40 25.54
N LEU A 142 37.48 -20.86 24.40
CA LEU A 142 36.72 -21.57 23.36
C LEU A 142 36.07 -22.85 23.90
N PHE A 143 36.79 -23.61 24.73
CA PHE A 143 36.26 -24.81 25.36
C PHE A 143 35.14 -24.50 26.36
N GLN A 144 35.30 -23.50 27.23
CA GLN A 144 34.27 -23.09 28.18
C GLN A 144 33.02 -22.55 27.47
N ARG A 145 33.21 -21.81 26.38
CA ARG A 145 32.10 -21.32 25.54
C ARG A 145 31.31 -22.47 24.91
N ARG A 146 31.98 -23.54 24.45
CA ARG A 146 31.31 -24.76 23.95
C ARG A 146 30.51 -25.48 25.03
N LYS A 147 30.84 -25.28 26.31
CA LYS A 147 30.06 -25.76 27.47
C LYS A 147 28.93 -24.80 27.88
N GLY A 148 28.72 -23.70 27.15
CA GLY A 148 27.68 -22.72 27.44
C GLY A 148 28.08 -21.64 28.45
N ILE A 149 29.35 -21.58 28.88
CA ILE A 149 29.81 -20.56 29.82
C ILE A 149 30.08 -19.25 29.06
N PRO A 150 29.45 -18.12 29.45
CA PRO A 150 29.72 -16.83 28.82
C PRO A 150 31.17 -16.37 29.03
N VAL A 151 31.80 -15.84 27.98
CA VAL A 151 33.20 -15.36 28.00
C VAL A 151 33.44 -14.28 29.07
N SER A 152 32.41 -13.49 29.38
CA SER A 152 32.44 -12.43 30.39
C SER A 152 32.58 -12.96 31.84
N VAL A 153 32.16 -14.20 32.09
CA VAL A 153 32.13 -14.79 33.44
C VAL A 153 33.47 -15.45 33.81
N ILE A 154 34.23 -15.94 32.82
CA ILE A 154 35.53 -16.60 33.02
C ILE A 154 36.50 -15.65 33.71
N THR A 155 37.02 -15.99 34.88
CA THR A 155 37.86 -15.13 35.72
C THR A 155 39.35 -15.42 35.56
N ALA A 156 40.20 -14.61 36.20
CA ALA A 156 41.65 -14.83 36.20
C ALA A 156 42.06 -16.08 37.01
N ASP A 157 41.26 -16.46 38.00
CA ASP A 157 41.50 -17.65 38.82
C ASP A 157 41.18 -18.93 38.02
N ASP A 158 40.17 -18.86 37.15
CA ASP A 158 39.81 -19.96 36.23
C ASP A 158 40.92 -20.28 35.22
N ILE A 159 41.83 -19.33 34.94
CA ILE A 159 42.94 -19.55 34.00
C ILE A 159 44.28 -19.78 34.70
N ALA A 160 44.36 -19.68 36.03
CA ALA A 160 45.63 -19.72 36.75
C ALA A 160 46.41 -21.04 36.53
N PHE A 161 45.71 -22.15 36.29
CA PHE A 161 46.33 -23.45 35.99
C PHE A 161 46.97 -23.52 34.58
N LEU A 162 46.58 -22.63 33.67
CA LEU A 162 47.09 -22.57 32.29
C LEU A 162 48.34 -21.71 32.16
N VAL A 163 48.66 -20.95 33.21
CA VAL A 163 49.71 -19.91 33.22
C VAL A 163 50.90 -20.32 34.10
N ARG A 164 50.79 -21.47 34.79
CA ARG A 164 51.92 -22.15 35.44
C ARG A 164 52.85 -22.81 34.43
#